data_AF-A0A818BR56-F1
#
_entry.id   AF-A0A818BR56-F1
#
_cell.length_a   1.000
_cell.length_b   1.000
_cell.length_c   1.000
_cell.angle_alpha   90.00
_cell.angle_beta   90.00
_cell.angle_gamma   90.00
#
_symmetry.space_group_name_H-M   'P 1'
#
loop_
_entity.id
_entity.type
_entity.pdbx_description
1 polymer ?
#
loop_
_entity_poly.entity_id
_entity_poly.type
_entity_poly.pdbx_seq_one_letter_code
_entity_poly.pdbx_strand_id
1 'polypeptide(L)'
;MKKTVGQLQQNFKLSDLKVLFERLFPSPPNGKLEDYRFIVNGIDLNIQNESEFNKNKHLIINGSTLYPLQRCVGGSDVDMVTLKNIVRNELPSEVGKILKVMAQCAAHGETTLCVALCCYKYCAGCFIRSFEASKFKLECLGCKKAINYMEFFKSPDFIQTLDCLDQISTLPKHIDYQVCSCGSPMVNETMYAKQQCMQLGEQQLYFYDKLVVPLLRQMLNLEELSLKLSAIIAERSYIDGNQLYEQALKYLPRLNKFMFNIHAHIINTSSIEIDLPSNDDIRNSFIKRGFQSVGTCATKPLIDNVGDCHVYSLPYLFDDCLFLSNCFQGGQFNKVRMLMMRDRYPFEEKLF
;
A
#
# COMPACT_ATOMS: atom_id res chain seq x y z
N MET A 1 -10.36 -20.15 -6.47
CA MET A 1 -11.42 -19.49 -5.69
C MET A 1 -12.75 -20.18 -5.99
N LYS A 2 -13.62 -20.40 -4.99
CA LYS A 2 -15.03 -20.70 -5.27
C LYS A 2 -15.65 -19.41 -5.84
N LYS A 3 -16.14 -19.45 -7.08
CA LYS A 3 -16.99 -18.39 -7.63
C LYS A 3 -18.26 -18.38 -6.78
N THR A 4 -18.42 -17.40 -5.91
CA THR A 4 -19.68 -17.26 -5.16
C THR A 4 -20.65 -16.56 -6.09
N VAL A 5 -21.57 -17.33 -6.67
CA VAL A 5 -22.55 -16.82 -7.64
C VAL A 5 -23.80 -16.37 -6.86
N GLY A 6 -24.14 -15.09 -6.99
CA GLY A 6 -25.39 -14.53 -6.51
C GLY A 6 -26.30 -14.21 -7.69
N GLN A 7 -27.60 -14.52 -7.58
CA GLN A 7 -28.60 -14.10 -8.56
C GLN A 7 -29.44 -12.97 -7.98
N LEU A 8 -29.56 -11.87 -8.73
CA LEU A 8 -30.52 -10.80 -8.51
C LEU A 8 -31.78 -11.09 -9.34
N GLN A 9 -32.95 -10.80 -8.80
CA GLN A 9 -34.21 -10.90 -9.55
C GLN A 9 -34.31 -9.78 -10.59
N GLN A 10 -35.16 -9.96 -11.61
CA GLN A 10 -35.52 -8.85 -12.49
C GLN A 10 -36.19 -7.73 -11.67
N ASN A 11 -35.84 -6.47 -11.96
CA ASN A 11 -36.32 -5.28 -11.24
C ASN A 11 -35.90 -5.16 -9.77
N PHE A 12 -34.67 -5.56 -9.45
CA PHE A 12 -34.11 -5.44 -8.10
C PHE A 12 -33.90 -3.98 -7.65
N LYS A 13 -33.96 -3.78 -6.32
CA LYS A 13 -33.68 -2.54 -5.60
C LYS A 13 -32.27 -2.56 -5.01
N LEU A 14 -31.81 -1.40 -4.55
CA LEU A 14 -30.54 -1.27 -3.84
C LEU A 14 -30.50 -2.20 -2.61
N SER A 15 -31.60 -2.27 -1.85
CA SER A 15 -31.73 -3.18 -0.69
C SER A 15 -31.44 -4.63 -1.04
N ASP A 16 -31.90 -5.10 -2.20
CA ASP A 16 -31.75 -6.49 -2.63
C ASP A 16 -30.29 -6.79 -2.94
N LEU A 17 -29.56 -5.82 -3.48
CA LEU A 17 -28.12 -5.90 -3.70
C LEU A 17 -27.34 -5.92 -2.37
N LYS A 18 -27.75 -5.12 -1.38
CA LYS A 18 -27.13 -5.11 -0.04
C LYS A 18 -27.29 -6.45 0.66
N VAL A 19 -28.51 -6.99 0.69
CA VAL A 19 -28.83 -8.31 1.26
C VAL A 19 -28.07 -9.42 0.54
N LEU A 20 -27.98 -9.35 -0.80
CA LEU A 20 -27.19 -10.31 -1.56
C LEU A 20 -25.71 -10.26 -1.15
N PHE A 21 -25.14 -9.07 -1.02
CA PHE A 21 -23.74 -8.91 -0.62
C PHE A 21 -23.47 -9.43 0.78
N GLU A 22 -24.29 -9.07 1.76
CA GLU A 22 -24.19 -9.58 3.14
C GLU A 22 -24.30 -11.10 3.19
N ARG A 23 -25.16 -11.70 2.36
CA ARG A 23 -25.27 -13.17 2.25
C ARG A 23 -24.02 -13.81 1.64
N LEU A 24 -23.42 -13.18 0.63
CA LEU A 24 -22.20 -13.67 -0.02
C LEU A 24 -20.95 -13.44 0.85
N PHE A 25 -20.99 -12.43 1.71
CA PHE A 25 -19.92 -11.97 2.59
C PHE A 25 -20.46 -11.70 4.01
N PRO A 26 -20.84 -12.74 4.77
CA PRO A 26 -21.48 -12.60 6.09
C PRO A 26 -20.58 -11.98 7.17
N SER A 27 -19.29 -11.84 6.87
CA SER A 27 -18.33 -11.07 7.65
C SER A 27 -17.37 -10.43 6.66
N PRO A 28 -17.67 -9.22 6.14
CA PRO A 28 -16.78 -8.52 5.23
C PRO A 28 -15.42 -8.39 5.92
N PRO A 29 -14.30 -8.72 5.26
CA PRO A 29 -13.03 -8.88 5.94
C PRO A 29 -12.57 -7.67 6.77
N ASN A 30 -13.10 -6.46 6.55
CA ASN A 30 -12.59 -5.23 7.18
C ASN A 30 -13.59 -4.04 7.19
N GLY A 31 -14.89 -4.24 7.39
CA GLY A 31 -15.77 -3.05 7.52
C GLY A 31 -17.25 -3.27 7.24
N LYS A 32 -18.00 -2.17 7.26
CA LYS A 32 -19.42 -2.15 6.88
C LYS A 32 -19.53 -2.07 5.36
N LEU A 33 -20.72 -2.36 4.81
CA LEU A 33 -20.97 -2.26 3.37
C LEU A 33 -20.63 -0.87 2.81
N GLU A 34 -20.76 0.17 3.64
CA GLU A 34 -20.46 1.54 3.26
C GLU A 34 -19.00 1.82 2.92
N ASP A 35 -18.12 0.92 3.38
CA ASP A 35 -16.70 0.96 3.10
C ASP A 35 -16.37 0.35 1.73
N TYR A 36 -17.34 0.05 0.88
CA TYR A 36 -17.12 -0.55 -0.45
C TYR A 36 -17.76 0.28 -1.56
N ARG A 37 -17.05 0.42 -2.68
CA ARG A 37 -17.55 0.86 -3.99
C ARG A 37 -17.93 -0.36 -4.80
N PHE A 38 -19.00 -0.26 -5.58
CA PHE A 38 -19.45 -1.35 -6.44
C PHE A 38 -19.30 -0.90 -7.88
N ILE A 39 -18.39 -1.53 -8.60
CA ILE A 39 -18.10 -1.18 -10.00
C ILE A 39 -18.72 -2.23 -10.91
N VAL A 40 -19.42 -1.77 -11.95
CA VAL A 40 -19.89 -2.60 -13.07
C VAL A 40 -19.49 -1.91 -14.37
N ASN A 41 -18.83 -2.64 -15.27
CA ASN A 41 -18.34 -2.11 -16.56
C ASN A 41 -17.53 -0.80 -16.41
N GLY A 42 -16.71 -0.69 -15.36
CA GLY A 42 -15.89 0.51 -15.09
C GLY A 42 -16.64 1.70 -14.47
N ILE A 43 -17.95 1.60 -14.24
CA ILE A 43 -18.79 2.67 -13.69
C ILE A 43 -19.16 2.35 -12.23
N ASP A 44 -19.09 3.37 -11.37
CA ASP A 44 -19.52 3.27 -9.96
C ASP A 44 -21.05 3.27 -9.85
N LEU A 45 -21.59 2.23 -9.21
CA LEU A 45 -23.01 2.11 -8.93
C LEU A 45 -23.49 3.01 -7.78
N ASN A 46 -22.58 3.58 -6.99
CA ASN A 46 -22.85 4.37 -5.79
C ASN A 46 -24.00 3.83 -4.92
N ILE A 47 -23.69 2.80 -4.13
CA ILE A 47 -24.64 2.15 -3.22
C ILE A 47 -25.01 2.97 -1.97
N GLN A 48 -24.46 4.18 -1.81
CA GLN A 48 -24.78 5.09 -0.72
C GLN A 48 -26.00 5.97 -1.04
N ASN A 49 -26.30 6.15 -2.33
CA ASN A 49 -27.36 7.03 -2.78
C ASN A 49 -28.30 6.27 -3.72
N GLU A 50 -29.54 6.05 -3.31
CA GLU A 50 -30.51 5.28 -4.08
C GLU A 50 -30.87 5.94 -5.43
N SER A 51 -30.88 7.28 -5.51
CA SER A 51 -31.14 7.99 -6.76
C SER A 51 -30.02 7.77 -7.76
N GLU A 52 -28.76 7.87 -7.32
CA GLU A 52 -27.60 7.61 -8.19
C GLU A 52 -27.46 6.14 -8.56
N PHE A 53 -27.72 5.23 -7.63
CA PHE A 53 -27.82 3.81 -7.91
C PHE A 53 -28.86 3.51 -8.98
N ASN A 54 -30.06 4.09 -8.89
CA ASN A 54 -31.10 3.89 -9.89
C ASN A 54 -30.72 4.43 -11.28
N LYS A 55 -29.89 5.47 -11.36
CA LYS A 55 -29.33 5.93 -12.64
C LYS A 55 -28.43 4.87 -13.27
N ASN A 56 -27.63 4.15 -12.48
CA ASN A 56 -26.60 3.24 -13.00
C ASN A 56 -26.97 1.75 -12.96
N LYS A 57 -28.06 1.36 -12.27
CA LYS A 57 -28.43 -0.06 -12.10
C LYS A 57 -28.74 -0.79 -13.41
N HIS A 58 -29.14 -0.07 -14.46
CA HIS A 58 -29.40 -0.64 -15.79
C HIS A 58 -28.14 -1.25 -16.44
N LEU A 59 -26.95 -0.92 -15.94
CA LEU A 59 -25.67 -1.50 -16.36
C LEU A 59 -25.47 -2.95 -15.87
N ILE A 60 -26.27 -3.39 -14.90
CA ILE A 60 -26.26 -4.76 -14.40
C ILE A 60 -27.20 -5.58 -15.29
N ILE A 61 -26.62 -6.26 -16.28
CA ILE A 61 -27.32 -7.19 -17.18
C ILE A 61 -26.95 -8.63 -16.82
N ASN A 62 -27.64 -9.59 -17.41
CA ASN A 62 -27.34 -11.00 -17.17
C ASN A 62 -25.90 -11.32 -17.61
N GLY A 63 -25.11 -11.91 -16.71
CA GLY A 63 -23.68 -12.16 -16.92
C GLY A 63 -22.74 -11.01 -16.53
N SER A 64 -23.25 -9.86 -16.08
CA SER A 64 -22.41 -8.77 -15.56
C SER A 64 -21.62 -9.23 -14.33
N THR A 65 -20.35 -8.83 -14.25
CA THR A 65 -19.53 -8.99 -13.06
C THR A 65 -19.57 -7.71 -12.24
N LEU A 66 -19.99 -7.79 -10.98
CA LEU A 66 -19.89 -6.69 -10.03
C LEU A 66 -18.61 -6.83 -9.23
N TYR A 67 -17.83 -5.77 -9.17
CA TYR A 67 -16.59 -5.69 -8.39
C TYR A 67 -16.83 -4.89 -7.12
N PRO A 68 -16.88 -5.53 -5.94
CA PRO A 68 -16.84 -4.82 -4.67
C PRO A 68 -15.40 -4.41 -4.36
N LEU A 69 -15.12 -3.12 -4.46
CA LEU A 69 -13.82 -2.52 -4.16
C LEU A 69 -13.91 -1.84 -2.81
N GLN A 70 -13.13 -2.27 -1.82
CA GLN A 70 -13.08 -1.56 -0.55
C GLN A 70 -12.56 -0.13 -0.77
N ARG A 71 -13.28 0.88 -0.28
CA ARG A 71 -12.80 2.23 -0.08
C ARG A 71 -11.67 2.16 0.93
N CYS A 72 -10.43 2.15 0.44
CA CYS A 72 -9.36 2.74 1.21
C CYS A 72 -9.71 4.23 1.32
N VAL A 73 -10.06 4.69 2.52
CA VAL A 73 -10.15 6.13 2.80
C VAL A 73 -8.83 6.73 2.33
N GLY A 74 -8.87 7.64 1.34
CA GLY A 74 -7.72 8.07 0.55
C GLY A 74 -6.49 8.39 1.43
N GLY A 75 -5.27 8.03 1.01
CA GLY A 75 -4.79 8.27 -0.35
C GLY A 75 -4.02 9.58 -0.45
N SER A 76 -3.16 9.84 0.53
CA SER A 76 -1.78 10.30 0.29
C SER A 76 -0.94 9.67 1.40
N ASP A 77 0.26 9.20 1.08
CA ASP A 77 1.24 8.81 2.09
C ASP A 77 1.68 10.07 2.86
N VAL A 78 0.82 10.61 3.72
CA VAL A 78 1.25 11.59 4.71
C VAL A 78 2.00 10.78 5.73
N ASP A 79 3.32 10.78 5.59
CA ASP A 79 4.19 10.00 6.45
C ASP A 79 3.97 10.39 7.93
N MET A 80 4.27 9.45 8.82
CA MET A 80 4.11 9.62 10.27
C MET A 80 4.83 10.86 10.82
N VAL A 81 5.90 11.34 10.18
CA VAL A 81 6.61 12.56 10.61
C VAL A 81 5.78 13.79 10.24
N THR A 82 5.23 13.83 9.03
CA THR A 82 4.35 14.92 8.60
C THR A 82 3.10 15.03 9.46
N LEU A 83 2.40 13.93 9.75
CA LEU A 83 1.23 13.96 10.65
C LEU A 83 1.60 14.42 12.07
N LYS A 84 2.71 13.93 12.63
CA LYS A 84 3.20 14.40 13.93
C LYS A 84 3.52 15.89 13.91
N ASN A 85 4.10 16.40 12.83
CA ASN A 85 4.42 17.82 12.70
C ASN A 85 3.16 18.68 12.59
N ILE A 86 2.14 18.24 11.86
CA ILE A 86 0.82 18.90 11.83
C ILE A 86 0.25 18.96 13.24
N VAL A 87 0.19 17.82 13.95
CA VAL A 87 -0.33 17.77 15.32
C VAL A 87 0.47 18.69 16.24
N ARG A 88 1.80 18.69 16.18
CA ARG A 88 2.66 19.58 17.00
C ARG A 88 2.39 21.06 16.74
N ASN A 89 2.20 21.44 15.49
CA ASN A 89 1.98 22.83 15.10
C ASN A 89 0.58 23.32 15.54
N GLU A 90 -0.42 22.46 15.48
CA GLU A 90 -1.81 22.82 15.81
C GLU A 90 -2.15 22.68 17.29
N LEU A 91 -1.49 21.75 17.99
CA LEU A 91 -1.79 21.40 19.39
C LEU A 91 -1.79 22.59 20.36
N PRO A 92 -0.86 23.59 20.30
CA PRO A 92 -0.93 24.75 21.18
C PRO A 92 -2.22 25.56 21.00
N SER A 93 -2.67 25.73 19.75
CA SER A 93 -3.92 26.42 19.42
C SER A 93 -5.12 25.63 19.94
N GLU A 94 -5.13 24.31 19.72
CA GLU A 94 -6.20 23.43 20.19
C GLU A 94 -6.30 23.38 21.72
N VAL A 95 -5.18 23.29 22.43
CA VAL A 95 -5.13 23.39 23.91
C VAL A 95 -5.59 24.75 24.41
N GLY A 96 -5.39 25.81 23.61
CA GLY A 96 -5.93 27.13 23.86
C GLY A 96 -7.46 27.18 23.93
N LYS A 97 -8.14 26.31 23.17
CA LYS A 97 -9.61 26.25 23.07
C LYS A 97 -10.28 25.42 24.19
N ILE A 98 -9.47 24.72 25.00
CA ILE A 98 -9.95 23.87 26.09
C ILE A 98 -10.24 24.71 27.33
N LEU A 99 -11.34 24.41 28.03
CA LEU A 99 -11.68 25.04 29.29
C LEU A 99 -10.60 24.73 30.35
N LYS A 100 -10.11 25.79 31.02
CA LYS A 100 -9.07 25.69 32.05
C LYS A 100 -9.65 26.00 33.43
N VAL A 101 -9.11 25.33 34.43
CA VAL A 101 -9.45 25.52 35.84
C VAL A 101 -8.20 25.91 36.61
N MET A 102 -8.34 26.80 37.60
CA MET A 102 -7.26 27.09 38.54
C MET A 102 -6.99 25.87 39.40
N ALA A 103 -5.78 25.31 39.30
CA ALA A 103 -5.38 24.14 40.06
C ALA A 103 -3.85 24.03 40.15
N GLN A 104 -3.38 23.21 41.09
CA GLN A 104 -2.00 22.80 41.16
C GLN A 104 -1.67 21.85 40.00
N CYS A 105 -0.67 22.19 39.19
CA CYS A 105 -0.27 21.38 38.04
C CYS A 105 0.40 20.09 38.51
N ALA A 106 -0.09 18.94 38.03
CA ALA A 106 0.42 17.63 38.41
C ALA A 106 1.88 17.38 38.02
N ALA A 107 2.43 18.14 37.06
CA ALA A 107 3.80 17.94 36.58
C ALA A 107 4.86 18.76 37.33
N HIS A 108 4.54 19.99 37.78
CA HIS A 108 5.52 20.89 38.43
C HIS A 108 5.04 21.46 39.78
N GLY A 109 3.81 21.16 40.19
CA GLY A 109 3.31 21.51 41.52
C GLY A 109 2.92 22.98 41.72
N GLU A 110 2.95 23.82 40.70
CA GLU A 110 2.54 25.23 40.83
C GLU A 110 1.05 25.41 40.54
N THR A 111 0.41 26.35 41.25
CA THR A 111 -0.99 26.72 41.03
C THR A 111 -1.13 27.64 39.83
N THR A 112 -1.79 27.16 38.78
CA THR A 112 -1.97 27.88 37.51
C THR A 112 -3.24 27.42 36.77
N LEU A 113 -3.54 28.03 35.63
CA LEU A 113 -4.63 27.60 34.75
C LEU A 113 -4.27 26.26 34.09
N CYS A 114 -5.00 25.22 34.48
CA CYS A 114 -4.75 23.85 34.06
C CYS A 114 -5.92 23.28 33.25
N VAL A 115 -5.59 22.43 32.27
CA VAL A 115 -6.53 21.55 31.61
C VAL A 115 -6.77 20.33 32.50
N ALA A 116 -8.04 19.98 32.72
CA ALA A 116 -8.41 18.81 33.50
C ALA A 116 -8.41 17.55 32.63
N LEU A 117 -7.56 16.58 32.96
CA LEU A 117 -7.44 15.29 32.29
C LEU A 117 -7.73 14.17 33.29
N CYS A 118 -9.03 13.85 33.44
CA CYS A 118 -9.52 12.84 34.38
C CYS A 118 -8.98 13.05 35.82
N CYS A 119 -8.03 12.25 36.28
CA CYS A 119 -7.48 12.31 37.64
C CYS A 119 -6.47 13.45 37.85
N TYR A 120 -5.89 14.00 36.78
CA TYR A 120 -4.82 14.99 36.86
C TYR A 120 -5.18 16.29 36.16
N LYS A 121 -4.48 17.35 36.53
CA LYS A 121 -4.64 18.68 35.95
C LYS A 121 -3.26 19.17 35.51
N TYR A 122 -3.14 19.62 34.27
CA TYR A 122 -1.87 20.05 33.69
C TYR A 122 -1.98 21.47 33.15
N CYS A 123 -1.00 22.32 33.43
CA CYS A 123 -0.86 23.57 32.69
C CYS A 123 -0.66 23.28 31.20
N ALA A 124 -0.98 24.23 30.32
CA ALA A 124 -0.95 24.01 28.87
C ALA A 124 0.39 23.45 28.38
N GLY A 125 1.52 24.01 28.84
CA GLY A 125 2.85 23.54 28.44
C GLY A 125 3.18 22.13 28.94
N CYS A 126 2.75 21.77 30.15
CA CYS A 126 2.96 20.41 30.66
C CYS A 126 2.03 19.39 30.02
N PHE A 127 0.81 19.79 29.68
CA PHE A 127 -0.11 18.95 28.92
C PHE A 127 0.47 18.61 27.55
N ILE A 128 0.96 19.61 26.81
CA ILE A 128 1.57 19.42 25.48
C ILE A 128 2.73 18.42 25.56
N ARG A 129 3.69 18.64 26.47
CA ARG A 129 4.84 17.74 26.65
C ARG A 129 4.40 16.31 27.02
N SER A 130 3.41 16.19 27.91
CA SER A 130 2.88 14.88 28.32
C SER A 130 2.19 14.17 27.16
N PHE A 131 1.45 14.90 26.34
CA PHE A 131 0.73 14.37 25.18
C PHE A 131 1.69 13.93 24.06
N GLU A 132 2.78 14.67 23.84
CA GLU A 132 3.84 14.23 22.93
C GLU A 132 4.57 12.99 23.46
N ALA A 133 4.89 12.97 24.76
CA ALA A 133 5.56 11.83 25.40
C ALA A 133 4.71 10.55 25.36
N SER A 134 3.37 10.67 25.41
CA SER A 134 2.44 9.55 25.24
C SER A 134 2.25 9.13 23.78
N LYS A 135 3.05 9.67 22.84
CA LYS A 135 2.91 9.46 21.40
C LYS A 135 1.50 9.85 20.91
N PHE A 136 1.03 11.00 21.37
CA PHE A 136 -0.26 11.61 21.01
C PHE A 136 -1.48 10.81 21.46
N LYS A 137 -1.31 9.93 22.47
CA LYS A 137 -2.41 9.20 23.09
C LYS A 137 -3.00 9.99 24.25
N LEU A 138 -4.31 10.18 24.22
CA LEU A 138 -5.03 10.84 25.31
C LEU A 138 -5.45 9.81 26.36
N GLU A 139 -4.55 9.54 27.31
CA GLU A 139 -4.81 8.66 28.44
C GLU A 139 -4.57 9.37 29.77
N CYS A 140 -5.39 9.03 30.77
CA CYS A 140 -5.12 9.46 32.14
C CYS A 140 -3.90 8.71 32.68
N LEU A 141 -2.83 9.42 33.07
CA LEU A 141 -1.64 8.77 33.63
C LEU A 141 -1.91 8.00 34.94
N GLY A 142 -2.97 8.35 35.68
CA GLY A 142 -3.27 7.78 37.00
C GLY A 142 -4.09 6.51 36.90
N CYS A 143 -5.26 6.60 36.24
CA CYS A 143 -6.19 5.46 36.11
C CYS A 143 -6.08 4.72 34.77
N LYS A 144 -5.20 5.15 33.87
CA LYS A 144 -5.01 4.58 32.51
C LYS A 144 -6.27 4.59 31.63
N LYS A 145 -7.31 5.31 32.02
CA LYS A 145 -8.52 5.49 31.23
C LYS A 145 -8.17 6.23 29.94
N ALA A 146 -8.44 5.60 28.80
CA ALA A 146 -8.42 6.25 27.50
C ALA A 146 -9.54 7.30 27.43
N ILE A 147 -9.21 8.46 26.89
CA ILE A 147 -10.12 9.60 26.75
C ILE A 147 -10.36 9.81 25.27
N ASN A 148 -11.62 9.94 24.88
CA ASN A 148 -12.00 10.13 23.50
C ASN A 148 -11.56 11.53 23.01
N TYR A 149 -10.83 11.61 21.90
CA TYR A 149 -10.40 12.88 21.31
C TYR A 149 -11.59 13.80 20.99
N MET A 150 -12.73 13.23 20.57
CA MET A 150 -13.96 13.96 20.25
C MET A 150 -14.58 14.68 21.45
N GLU A 151 -14.35 14.18 22.66
CA GLU A 151 -14.88 14.79 23.88
C GLU A 151 -13.97 15.89 24.41
N PHE A 152 -12.72 15.93 23.93
CA PHE A 152 -11.65 16.75 24.50
C PHE A 152 -11.20 17.89 23.58
N PHE A 153 -11.01 17.59 22.29
CA PHE A 153 -10.74 18.58 21.26
C PHE A 153 -12.04 18.94 20.52
N LYS A 154 -12.08 20.14 19.94
CA LYS A 154 -13.28 20.67 19.26
C LYS A 154 -13.14 20.79 17.75
N SER A 155 -11.91 20.80 17.22
CA SER A 155 -11.64 20.94 15.80
C SER A 155 -11.80 19.58 15.09
N PRO A 156 -12.76 19.43 14.16
CA PRO A 156 -12.95 18.18 13.42
C PRO A 156 -11.70 17.73 12.66
N ASP A 157 -11.00 18.66 12.01
CA ASP A 157 -9.80 18.38 11.21
C ASP A 157 -8.63 17.89 12.08
N PHE A 158 -8.48 18.46 13.27
CA PHE A 158 -7.46 18.05 14.22
C PHE A 158 -7.75 16.66 14.79
N ILE A 159 -9.02 16.37 15.10
CA ILE A 159 -9.44 15.05 15.57
C ILE A 159 -9.21 14.00 14.48
N GLN A 160 -9.57 14.31 13.23
CA GLN A 160 -9.32 13.42 12.10
C GLN A 160 -7.82 13.14 11.92
N THR A 161 -6.96 14.14 12.12
CA THR A 161 -5.50 13.98 12.07
C THR A 161 -4.99 13.04 13.17
N LEU A 162 -5.53 13.14 14.39
CA LEU A 162 -5.21 12.24 15.50
C LEU A 162 -5.71 10.81 15.25
N ASP A 163 -6.90 10.65 14.68
CA ASP A 163 -7.45 9.34 14.32
C ASP A 163 -6.60 8.66 13.23
N CYS A 164 -6.18 9.41 12.21
CA CYS A 164 -5.24 8.91 11.19
C CYS A 164 -3.91 8.47 11.82
N LEU A 165 -3.38 9.25 12.77
CA LEU A 165 -2.15 8.91 13.47
C LEU A 165 -2.28 7.63 14.32
N ASP A 166 -3.38 7.46 15.05
CA ASP A 166 -3.62 6.27 15.87
C ASP A 166 -3.81 5.02 15.00
N GLN A 167 -4.56 5.14 13.89
CA GLN A 167 -4.71 4.07 12.90
C GLN A 167 -3.35 3.63 12.35
N ILE A 168 -2.52 4.58 11.90
CA ILE A 168 -1.17 4.27 11.40
C ILE A 168 -0.31 3.62 12.49
N SER A 169 -0.44 4.06 13.73
CA SER A 169 0.34 3.50 14.86
C SER A 169 -0.12 2.13 15.36
N THR A 170 -1.33 1.69 15.00
CA THR A 170 -1.96 0.44 15.50
C THR A 170 -2.00 -0.69 14.46
N LEU A 171 -1.88 -0.36 13.18
CA LEU A 171 -1.57 -1.29 12.08
C LEU A 171 -0.42 -2.30 12.39
N PRO A 172 0.64 -1.96 13.15
CA PRO A 172 1.78 -2.86 13.39
C PRO A 172 1.54 -4.10 14.26
N LYS A 173 0.33 -4.41 14.73
CA LYS A 173 0.09 -5.45 15.75
C LYS A 173 -0.22 -6.86 15.19
N HIS A 174 -0.21 -7.08 13.88
CA HIS A 174 -0.56 -8.35 13.24
C HIS A 174 0.40 -8.74 12.09
N ILE A 175 1.62 -9.19 12.39
CA ILE A 175 2.71 -9.19 11.41
C ILE A 175 3.33 -10.56 11.12
N ASP A 176 3.38 -10.90 9.82
CA ASP A 176 4.26 -11.89 9.19
C ASP A 176 5.46 -11.20 8.48
N TYR A 177 6.60 -11.89 8.42
CA TYR A 177 7.96 -11.37 8.18
C TYR A 177 8.28 -10.95 6.71
N GLN A 178 8.95 -9.80 6.48
CA GLN A 178 9.60 -9.40 5.19
C GLN A 178 10.92 -8.63 5.43
N VAL A 179 11.90 -8.75 4.51
CA VAL A 179 13.22 -8.08 4.59
C VAL A 179 13.26 -6.83 3.68
N CYS A 180 13.68 -5.68 4.22
CA CYS A 180 13.72 -4.37 3.56
C CYS A 180 14.95 -4.15 2.64
N SER A 181 14.85 -3.16 1.74
CA SER A 181 15.87 -2.70 0.79
C SER A 181 17.21 -2.24 1.39
N CYS A 182 17.27 -2.01 2.70
CA CYS A 182 18.51 -1.63 3.41
C CYS A 182 19.10 -2.76 4.27
N GLY A 183 18.52 -3.97 4.22
CA GLY A 183 19.02 -5.13 4.96
C GLY A 183 18.68 -5.14 6.45
N SER A 184 17.98 -4.10 6.94
CA SER A 184 17.43 -4.09 8.29
C SER A 184 16.18 -4.97 8.36
N PRO A 185 16.01 -5.79 9.42
CA PRO A 185 14.77 -6.51 9.66
C PRO A 185 13.66 -5.48 9.87
N MET A 186 12.64 -5.50 8.99
CA MET A 186 11.49 -4.62 9.10
C MET A 186 10.22 -5.43 9.35
N VAL A 187 9.45 -4.92 10.28
CA VAL A 187 8.24 -5.51 10.81
C VAL A 187 7.11 -5.03 9.88
N ASN A 188 6.49 -5.94 9.13
CA ASN A 188 5.53 -5.65 8.05
C ASN A 188 4.15 -5.24 8.59
N GLU A 189 3.91 -3.94 8.72
CA GLU A 189 2.76 -3.40 9.48
C GLU A 189 1.42 -3.47 8.73
N THR A 190 1.36 -3.88 7.46
CA THR A 190 0.10 -4.12 6.75
C THR A 190 0.31 -5.14 5.65
N MET A 191 -0.53 -6.18 5.57
CA MET A 191 -0.50 -7.13 4.44
C MET A 191 -0.78 -6.50 3.05
N TYR A 192 -0.97 -5.17 2.94
CA TYR A 192 -1.49 -4.52 1.74
C TYR A 192 -0.90 -3.13 1.40
N ALA A 193 0.07 -2.58 2.15
CA ALA A 193 0.75 -1.34 1.74
C ALA A 193 2.25 -1.57 1.52
N LYS A 194 2.75 -1.14 0.36
CA LYS A 194 4.20 -1.01 0.11
C LYS A 194 4.75 0.04 1.08
N GLN A 195 5.58 -0.36 2.03
CA GLN A 195 6.37 0.60 2.80
C GLN A 195 7.60 1.05 1.98
N GLN A 196 7.79 2.37 1.87
CA GLN A 196 9.04 2.97 1.41
C GLN A 196 9.96 3.20 2.61
N CYS A 197 11.22 2.79 2.49
CA CYS A 197 12.27 3.06 3.46
C CYS A 197 12.58 4.57 3.51
N MET A 198 12.50 5.18 4.70
CA MET A 198 12.80 6.60 4.93
C MET A 198 14.31 6.91 5.11
N GLN A 199 15.20 5.90 5.02
CA GLN A 199 16.64 6.12 4.95
C GLN A 199 17.06 6.26 3.48
N LEU A 200 16.88 7.44 2.91
CA LEU A 200 17.21 7.76 1.53
C LEU A 200 18.53 8.53 1.45
N GLY A 201 19.61 7.81 1.15
CA GLY A 201 20.86 8.35 0.62
C GLY A 201 21.60 7.22 -0.08
N GLU A 202 22.01 7.42 -1.35
CA GLU A 202 22.93 6.64 -2.24
C GLU A 202 22.84 5.08 -2.29
N GLN A 203 22.10 4.42 -1.40
CA GLN A 203 22.11 2.97 -1.20
C GLN A 203 21.07 2.22 -2.04
N GLN A 204 20.11 2.90 -2.66
CA GLN A 204 19.10 2.26 -3.52
C GLN A 204 19.69 1.69 -4.82
N LEU A 205 20.80 2.26 -5.30
CA LEU A 205 21.44 1.93 -6.58
C LEU A 205 22.01 0.50 -6.65
N TYR A 206 22.15 -0.18 -5.50
CA TYR A 206 22.81 -1.48 -5.40
C TYR A 206 22.03 -2.51 -4.57
N PHE A 207 20.74 -2.30 -4.29
CA PHE A 207 19.95 -3.19 -3.43
C PHE A 207 19.97 -4.65 -3.90
N TYR A 208 19.75 -4.84 -5.20
CA TYR A 208 19.70 -6.17 -5.81
C TYR A 208 21.03 -6.92 -5.64
N ASP A 209 22.15 -6.29 -6.02
CA ASP A 209 23.47 -6.92 -5.96
C ASP A 209 24.00 -7.11 -4.52
N LYS A 210 23.70 -6.18 -3.60
CA LYS A 210 24.26 -6.20 -2.24
C LYS A 210 23.45 -7.01 -1.24
N LEU A 211 22.15 -7.19 -1.45
CA LEU A 211 21.27 -7.82 -0.46
C LEU A 211 20.50 -9.01 -1.02
N VAL A 212 19.81 -8.84 -2.16
CA VAL A 212 18.98 -9.92 -2.73
C VAL A 212 19.86 -11.07 -3.21
N VAL A 213 20.91 -10.78 -3.97
CA VAL A 213 21.80 -11.81 -4.52
C VAL A 213 22.51 -12.61 -3.41
N PRO A 214 23.16 -12.01 -2.40
CA PRO A 214 23.78 -12.77 -1.31
C PRO A 214 22.80 -13.60 -0.50
N LEU A 215 21.60 -13.08 -0.21
CA LEU A 215 20.57 -13.82 0.51
C LEU A 215 20.12 -15.06 -0.26
N LEU A 216 19.81 -14.91 -1.55
CA LEU A 216 19.41 -16.04 -2.40
C LEU A 216 20.51 -17.10 -2.47
N ARG A 217 21.79 -16.70 -2.58
CA ARG A 217 22.91 -17.65 -2.58
C ARG A 217 23.03 -18.51 -1.32
N GLN A 218 22.51 -18.04 -0.19
CA GLN A 218 22.58 -18.77 1.09
C GLN A 218 21.45 -19.81 1.23
N MET A 219 20.42 -19.76 0.39
CA MET A 219 19.24 -20.63 0.48
C MET A 219 19.44 -21.96 -0.27
N LEU A 220 20.56 -22.66 -0.05
CA LEU A 220 20.99 -23.84 -0.83
C LEU A 220 19.96 -25.00 -0.90
N ASN A 221 19.06 -25.07 0.08
CA ASN A 221 18.03 -26.10 0.17
C ASN A 221 16.66 -25.66 -0.38
N LEU A 222 16.56 -24.46 -0.97
CA LEU A 222 15.30 -23.92 -1.47
C LEU A 222 14.81 -24.68 -2.70
N GLU A 223 13.63 -25.28 -2.60
CA GLU A 223 13.02 -26.06 -3.69
C GLU A 223 12.01 -25.23 -4.50
N GLU A 224 11.27 -24.34 -3.83
CA GLU A 224 10.32 -23.42 -4.46
C GLU A 224 10.62 -21.97 -4.07
N LEU A 225 10.60 -21.05 -5.03
CA LEU A 225 10.78 -19.62 -4.81
C LEU A 225 9.74 -18.80 -5.59
N SER A 226 9.04 -17.92 -4.89
CA SER A 226 8.22 -16.87 -5.49
C SER A 226 8.86 -15.51 -5.20
N LEU A 227 9.61 -14.98 -6.15
CA LEU A 227 10.37 -13.75 -6.01
C LEU A 227 9.57 -12.55 -6.52
N LYS A 228 9.24 -11.63 -5.62
CA LYS A 228 8.70 -10.32 -5.99
C LYS A 228 9.73 -9.25 -5.67
N LEU A 229 10.23 -8.57 -6.69
CA LEU A 229 11.33 -7.63 -6.59
C LEU A 229 10.94 -6.29 -7.22
N SER A 230 11.20 -5.20 -6.51
CA SER A 230 11.17 -3.83 -7.06
C SER A 230 12.51 -3.19 -6.75
N ALA A 231 13.28 -2.83 -7.78
CA ALA A 231 14.62 -2.30 -7.64
C ALA A 231 14.79 -1.01 -8.43
N ILE A 232 15.64 -0.11 -7.95
CA ILE A 232 16.13 1.03 -8.72
C ILE A 232 17.54 0.67 -9.18
N ILE A 233 17.81 0.84 -10.47
CA ILE A 233 19.06 0.45 -11.10
C ILE A 233 19.67 1.67 -11.80
N ALA A 234 20.94 1.95 -11.51
CA ALA A 234 21.70 2.97 -12.22
C ALA A 234 22.25 2.44 -13.55
N GLU A 235 22.50 3.39 -14.45
CA GLU A 235 23.55 3.28 -15.48
C GLU A 235 23.54 1.98 -16.27
N ARG A 236 22.63 1.93 -17.27
CA ARG A 236 22.59 0.90 -18.33
C ARG A 236 22.36 -0.54 -17.86
N SER A 237 22.05 -0.76 -16.59
CA SER A 237 21.79 -2.11 -16.06
C SER A 237 20.29 -2.41 -15.97
N TYR A 238 19.91 -3.61 -16.37
CA TYR A 238 18.56 -4.16 -16.29
C TYR A 238 18.67 -5.61 -15.78
N ILE A 239 17.70 -6.08 -15.00
CA ILE A 239 17.72 -7.46 -14.49
C ILE A 239 17.09 -8.37 -15.54
N ASP A 240 17.93 -9.11 -16.25
CA ASP A 240 17.51 -10.11 -17.23
C ASP A 240 17.69 -11.54 -16.73
N GLY A 241 17.24 -12.50 -17.54
CA GLY A 241 17.32 -13.91 -17.20
C GLY A 241 18.75 -14.40 -17.03
N ASN A 242 19.71 -13.85 -17.79
CA ASN A 242 21.12 -14.21 -17.67
C ASN A 242 21.71 -13.69 -16.37
N GLN A 243 21.52 -12.41 -16.07
CA GLN A 243 22.01 -11.77 -14.86
C GLN A 243 21.44 -12.45 -13.62
N LEU A 244 20.11 -12.66 -13.58
CA LEU A 244 19.46 -13.32 -12.45
C LEU A 244 19.96 -14.76 -12.24
N TYR A 245 20.15 -15.50 -13.32
CA TYR A 245 20.68 -16.87 -13.25
C TYR A 245 22.13 -16.90 -12.76
N GLU A 246 23.01 -16.12 -13.40
CA GLU A 246 24.44 -16.11 -13.10
C GLU A 246 24.75 -15.55 -11.71
N GLN A 247 23.98 -14.57 -11.26
CA GLN A 247 24.21 -13.97 -9.96
C GLN A 247 23.53 -14.74 -8.83
N ALA A 248 22.33 -15.29 -9.00
CA ALA A 248 21.58 -15.89 -7.90
C ALA A 248 21.20 -17.35 -8.16
N LEU A 249 20.46 -17.65 -9.23
CA LEU A 249 19.75 -18.93 -9.32
C LEU A 249 20.67 -20.15 -9.51
N LYS A 250 21.84 -20.00 -10.14
CA LYS A 250 22.78 -21.12 -10.31
C LYS A 250 23.32 -21.68 -8.99
N TYR A 251 23.21 -20.91 -7.90
CA TYR A 251 23.61 -21.32 -6.55
C TYR A 251 22.49 -22.01 -5.78
N LEU A 252 21.31 -22.20 -6.40
CA LEU A 252 20.15 -22.85 -5.81
C LEU A 252 19.91 -24.22 -6.48
N PRO A 253 20.75 -25.24 -6.21
CA PRO A 253 20.75 -26.49 -6.97
C PRO A 253 19.47 -27.32 -6.81
N ARG A 254 18.68 -27.06 -5.77
CA ARG A 254 17.42 -27.75 -5.49
C ARG A 254 16.18 -26.99 -6.00
N LEU A 255 16.35 -25.77 -6.50
CA LEU A 255 15.23 -24.95 -6.95
C LEU A 255 14.61 -25.56 -8.21
N ASN A 256 13.44 -26.16 -8.05
CA ASN A 256 12.70 -26.83 -9.12
C ASN A 256 11.51 -25.98 -9.61
N LYS A 257 11.07 -25.02 -8.80
CA LYS A 257 9.95 -24.14 -9.13
C LYS A 257 10.28 -22.70 -8.79
N PHE A 258 10.29 -21.88 -9.83
CA PHE A 258 10.60 -20.46 -9.70
C PHE A 258 9.51 -19.62 -10.36
N MET A 259 8.91 -18.75 -9.55
CA MET A 259 7.96 -17.73 -9.97
C MET A 259 8.57 -16.37 -9.67
N PHE A 260 8.43 -15.43 -10.59
CA PHE A 260 8.98 -14.10 -10.41
C PHE A 260 8.07 -12.98 -10.90
N ASN A 261 8.21 -11.84 -10.25
CA ASN A 261 7.66 -10.55 -10.61
C ASN A 261 8.71 -9.49 -10.28
N ILE A 262 9.47 -9.05 -11.29
CA ILE A 262 10.64 -8.19 -11.13
C ILE A 262 10.36 -6.87 -11.84
N HIS A 263 10.31 -5.79 -11.08
CA HIS A 263 10.20 -4.44 -11.58
C HIS A 263 11.51 -3.68 -11.34
N ALA A 264 12.12 -3.17 -12.41
CA ALA A 264 13.34 -2.40 -12.38
C ALA A 264 13.07 -0.97 -12.87
N HIS A 265 13.24 0.01 -11.99
CA HIS A 265 13.27 1.43 -12.34
C HIS A 265 14.69 1.79 -12.77
N ILE A 266 14.86 2.17 -14.03
CA ILE A 266 16.17 2.47 -14.62
C ILE A 266 16.39 3.97 -14.54
N ILE A 267 17.44 4.43 -13.86
CA ILE A 267 17.82 5.85 -13.81
C ILE A 267 19.07 6.05 -14.65
N ASN A 268 18.95 6.84 -15.71
CA ASN A 268 20.07 7.29 -16.53
C ASN A 268 20.65 8.60 -15.98
N THR A 269 21.71 8.51 -15.21
CA THR A 269 22.47 9.68 -14.74
C THR A 269 23.34 10.31 -15.82
N SER A 270 23.52 9.63 -16.97
CA SER A 270 24.40 10.07 -18.06
C SER A 270 23.61 10.73 -19.20
N SER A 271 24.21 11.72 -19.87
CA SER A 271 23.64 12.35 -21.07
C SER A 271 23.75 11.49 -22.33
N ILE A 272 24.18 10.23 -22.20
CA ILE A 272 24.37 9.32 -23.32
C ILE A 272 23.11 8.48 -23.49
N GLU A 273 22.62 8.39 -24.73
CA GLU A 273 21.51 7.52 -25.10
C GLU A 273 21.84 6.07 -24.73
N ILE A 274 20.97 5.43 -23.95
CA ILE A 274 21.14 4.05 -23.52
C ILE A 274 20.50 3.14 -24.56
N ASP A 275 21.31 2.28 -25.17
CA ASP A 275 20.80 1.16 -25.95
C ASP A 275 20.22 0.09 -25.00
N LEU A 276 18.95 0.27 -24.65
CA LEU A 276 18.22 -0.71 -23.85
C LEU A 276 17.75 -1.87 -24.72
N PRO A 277 17.89 -3.12 -24.23
CA PRO A 277 17.37 -4.29 -24.91
C PRO A 277 15.88 -4.16 -25.19
N SER A 278 15.42 -4.74 -26.29
CA SER A 278 13.99 -4.82 -26.57
C SER A 278 13.27 -5.72 -25.56
N ASN A 279 11.94 -5.60 -25.49
CA ASN A 279 11.11 -6.53 -24.73
C ASN A 279 11.39 -7.98 -25.12
N ASP A 280 11.62 -8.25 -26.41
CA ASP A 280 11.93 -9.57 -26.92
C ASP A 280 13.30 -10.06 -26.45
N ASP A 281 14.33 -9.22 -26.43
CA ASP A 281 15.65 -9.59 -25.93
C ASP A 281 15.60 -9.98 -24.45
N ILE A 282 14.91 -9.18 -23.64
CA ILE A 282 14.70 -9.45 -22.22
C ILE A 282 13.93 -10.76 -22.06
N ARG A 283 12.79 -10.93 -22.74
CA ARG A 283 11.97 -12.14 -22.66
C ARG A 283 12.77 -13.39 -23.06
N ASN A 284 13.51 -13.30 -24.16
CA ASN A 284 14.33 -14.39 -24.68
C ASN A 284 15.47 -14.77 -23.72
N SER A 285 16.02 -13.82 -22.96
CA SER A 285 17.03 -14.13 -21.94
C SER A 285 16.49 -15.06 -20.84
N PHE A 286 15.22 -14.90 -20.45
CA PHE A 286 14.57 -15.79 -19.47
C PHE A 286 14.22 -17.14 -20.10
N ILE A 287 13.66 -17.14 -21.32
CA ILE A 287 13.30 -18.38 -22.02
C ILE A 287 14.53 -19.27 -22.23
N LYS A 288 15.67 -18.69 -22.63
CA LYS A 288 16.95 -19.42 -22.78
C LYS A 288 17.45 -20.06 -21.50
N ARG A 289 17.02 -19.60 -20.33
CA ARG A 289 17.33 -20.17 -19.00
C ARG A 289 16.28 -21.17 -18.51
N GLY A 290 15.34 -21.55 -19.37
CA GLY A 290 14.33 -22.58 -19.08
C GLY A 290 13.01 -22.05 -18.54
N PHE A 291 12.81 -20.73 -18.48
CA PHE A 291 11.54 -20.14 -18.05
C PHE A 291 10.53 -20.15 -19.20
N GLN A 292 9.54 -21.04 -19.16
CA GLN A 292 8.70 -21.36 -20.32
C GLN A 292 7.76 -20.22 -20.75
N SER A 293 7.20 -19.47 -19.81
CA SER A 293 6.21 -18.43 -20.10
C SER A 293 6.52 -17.17 -19.30
N VAL A 294 6.92 -16.11 -20.01
CA VAL A 294 7.42 -14.86 -19.44
C VAL A 294 6.76 -13.69 -20.12
N GLY A 295 6.17 -12.79 -19.33
CA GLY A 295 5.70 -11.49 -19.78
C GLY A 295 6.76 -10.43 -19.52
N THR A 296 6.87 -9.48 -20.44
CA THR A 296 7.84 -8.38 -20.38
C THR A 296 7.18 -7.07 -20.77
N CYS A 297 7.56 -6.01 -20.09
CA CYS A 297 7.09 -4.66 -20.36
C CYS A 297 8.21 -3.67 -20.00
N ALA A 298 8.95 -3.24 -21.01
CA ALA A 298 10.06 -2.31 -20.90
C ALA A 298 9.73 -1.01 -21.64
N THR A 299 9.94 0.12 -20.96
CA THR A 299 9.79 1.48 -21.48
C THR A 299 11.15 2.17 -21.45
N LYS A 300 11.57 2.71 -22.60
CA LYS A 300 12.84 3.43 -22.70
C LYS A 300 12.74 4.80 -22.00
N PRO A 301 13.82 5.28 -21.35
CA PRO A 301 13.91 6.64 -20.84
C PRO A 301 13.86 7.63 -22.01
N LEU A 302 12.71 8.25 -22.24
CA LEU A 302 12.54 9.17 -23.39
C LEU A 302 12.80 10.64 -23.03
N ILE A 303 12.39 11.10 -21.84
CA ILE A 303 12.33 12.56 -21.52
C ILE A 303 12.97 12.87 -20.15
N ASP A 304 12.69 12.06 -19.12
CA ASP A 304 13.14 12.36 -17.75
C ASP A 304 14.33 11.52 -17.27
N ASN A 305 15.07 10.89 -18.19
CA ASN A 305 16.15 9.95 -17.85
C ASN A 305 15.73 8.74 -17.00
N VAL A 306 14.43 8.51 -16.78
CA VAL A 306 13.91 7.34 -16.07
C VAL A 306 13.28 6.38 -17.06
N GLY A 307 13.63 5.10 -17.05
CA GLY A 307 12.96 4.02 -17.77
C GLY A 307 12.37 3.00 -16.79
N ASP A 308 11.50 2.12 -17.27
CA ASP A 308 10.98 1.01 -16.46
C ASP A 308 11.16 -0.31 -17.21
N CYS A 309 11.47 -1.38 -16.49
CA CYS A 309 11.54 -2.73 -17.03
C CYS A 309 10.82 -3.68 -16.07
N HIS A 310 9.72 -4.26 -16.53
CA HIS A 310 8.93 -5.22 -15.79
C HIS A 310 9.01 -6.59 -16.47
N VAL A 311 9.40 -7.61 -15.72
CA VAL A 311 9.43 -9.01 -16.19
C VAL A 311 8.79 -9.92 -15.17
N TYR A 312 7.92 -10.83 -15.62
CA TYR A 312 7.13 -11.67 -14.73
C TYR A 312 6.80 -13.04 -15.34
N SER A 313 6.62 -14.04 -14.49
CA SER A 313 6.22 -15.38 -14.89
C SER A 313 4.74 -15.47 -15.25
N LEU A 314 4.42 -16.35 -16.20
CA LEU A 314 3.07 -16.74 -16.56
C LEU A 314 2.84 -18.25 -16.28
N PRO A 315 1.66 -18.66 -15.77
CA PRO A 315 0.55 -17.82 -15.32
C PRO A 315 0.95 -16.95 -14.13
N TYR A 316 0.40 -15.73 -14.06
CA TYR A 316 0.75 -14.81 -12.99
C TYR A 316 0.08 -15.23 -11.68
N LEU A 317 0.88 -15.49 -10.64
CA LEU A 317 0.41 -16.08 -9.37
C LEU A 317 0.52 -15.15 -8.16
N PHE A 318 0.99 -13.90 -8.34
CA PHE A 318 1.02 -12.93 -7.25
C PHE A 318 -0.33 -12.23 -7.08
N ASP A 319 -0.62 -11.77 -5.88
CA ASP A 319 -1.92 -11.15 -5.53
C ASP A 319 -2.04 -9.70 -6.00
N ASP A 320 -0.94 -9.08 -6.40
CA ASP A 320 -0.92 -7.73 -6.96
C ASP A 320 0.04 -7.63 -8.13
N CYS A 321 -0.33 -6.83 -9.13
CA CYS A 321 0.48 -6.50 -10.30
C CYS A 321 0.55 -4.98 -10.42
N LEU A 322 1.67 -4.41 -10.01
CA LEU A 322 1.85 -2.97 -9.85
C LEU A 322 2.85 -2.43 -10.87
N PHE A 323 2.71 -1.14 -11.19
CA PHE A 323 3.57 -0.40 -12.11
C PHE A 323 3.57 -0.92 -13.54
N LEU A 324 2.44 -1.47 -13.99
CA LEU A 324 2.24 -1.81 -15.38
C LEU A 324 2.27 -0.54 -16.24
N SER A 325 2.94 -0.55 -17.39
CA SER A 325 2.84 0.52 -18.37
C SER A 325 1.83 0.19 -19.48
N ASN A 326 1.62 1.14 -20.38
CA ASN A 326 0.84 0.95 -21.61
C ASN A 326 1.40 -0.15 -22.53
N CYS A 327 2.66 -0.60 -22.36
CA CYS A 327 3.23 -1.72 -23.11
C CYS A 327 2.87 -3.08 -22.52
N PHE A 328 1.93 -3.16 -21.57
CA PHE A 328 1.52 -4.40 -20.94
C PHE A 328 0.71 -5.27 -21.91
N GLN A 329 1.25 -6.45 -22.24
CA GLN A 329 0.70 -7.36 -23.25
C GLN A 329 -0.50 -8.20 -22.78
N GLY A 330 -1.02 -7.96 -21.57
CA GLY A 330 -2.07 -8.78 -20.96
C GLY A 330 -1.59 -10.15 -20.46
N GLY A 331 -2.52 -11.04 -20.14
CA GLY A 331 -2.23 -12.36 -19.59
C GLY A 331 -3.38 -12.93 -18.74
N GLN A 332 -3.27 -14.21 -18.34
CA GLN A 332 -4.20 -14.81 -17.40
C GLN A 332 -3.74 -14.57 -15.95
N PHE A 333 -4.51 -13.76 -15.22
CA PHE A 333 -4.25 -13.37 -13.84
C PHE A 333 -5.22 -14.08 -12.90
N ASN A 334 -4.84 -15.26 -12.41
CA ASN A 334 -5.75 -16.10 -11.61
C ASN A 334 -5.91 -15.62 -10.16
N LYS A 335 -4.93 -14.87 -9.63
CA LYS A 335 -4.85 -14.47 -8.22
C LYS A 335 -4.77 -12.95 -7.99
N VAL A 336 -4.59 -12.15 -9.04
CA VAL A 336 -4.44 -10.70 -8.91
C VAL A 336 -5.72 -10.07 -8.36
N ARG A 337 -5.60 -9.42 -7.21
CA ARG A 337 -6.63 -8.63 -6.53
C ARG A 337 -6.43 -7.14 -6.72
N MET A 338 -5.19 -6.72 -6.97
CA MET A 338 -4.82 -5.32 -7.14
C MET A 338 -3.98 -5.14 -8.39
N LEU A 339 -4.42 -4.22 -9.26
CA LEU A 339 -3.71 -3.87 -10.48
C LEU A 339 -3.47 -2.36 -10.49
N MET A 340 -2.22 -1.95 -10.65
CA MET A 340 -1.86 -0.54 -10.74
C MET A 340 -1.09 -0.32 -12.03
N MET A 341 -1.69 0.46 -12.93
CA MET A 341 -1.04 0.91 -14.15
C MET A 341 -0.55 2.34 -13.96
N ARG A 342 0.66 2.62 -14.42
CA ARG A 342 1.22 3.96 -14.50
C ARG A 342 1.49 4.22 -15.97
N ASP A 343 0.71 5.13 -16.54
CA ASP A 343 0.94 5.57 -17.90
C ASP A 343 1.84 6.80 -17.94
N ARG A 344 2.71 6.86 -18.95
CA ARG A 344 3.47 8.08 -19.28
C ARG A 344 2.87 8.79 -20.51
N TYR A 345 1.92 8.15 -21.20
CA TYR A 345 1.19 8.66 -22.35
C TYR A 345 -0.32 8.38 -22.16
N PRO A 346 -1.21 8.75 -23.08
CA PRO A 346 -2.58 8.27 -23.08
C PRO A 346 -2.65 6.80 -23.51
N PHE A 347 -3.57 6.01 -22.94
CA PHE A 347 -3.81 4.63 -23.37
C PHE A 347 -4.25 4.59 -24.84
N GLU A 348 -3.38 4.08 -25.72
CA GLU A 348 -3.70 3.92 -27.16
C GLU A 348 -4.57 2.68 -27.44
N GLU A 349 -4.55 1.69 -26.54
CA GLU A 349 -5.37 0.49 -26.66
C GLU A 349 -6.49 0.44 -25.62
N LYS A 350 -7.64 -0.08 -26.03
CA LYS A 350 -8.72 -0.45 -25.13
C LYS A 350 -8.26 -1.66 -24.33
N LEU A 351 -7.75 -1.40 -23.13
CA LEU A 351 -7.65 -2.42 -22.10
C LEU A 351 -9.09 -2.81 -21.76
N PHE A 352 -9.44 -4.07 -22.05
CA PHE A 352 -10.74 -4.75 -21.86
C PHE A 352 -11.66 -4.82 -23.09
#